data_AF-A0A2E3MYG5-F1
#
_entry.id   AF-A0A2E3MYG5-F1
#
_cell.length_a   1.000
_cell.length_b   1.000
_cell.length_c   1.000
_cell.angle_alpha   90.00
_cell.angle_beta   90.00
_cell.angle_gamma   90.00
#
_symmetry.space_group_name_H-M   'P 1'
#
loop_
_entity.id
_entity.type
_entity.pdbx_description
1 polymer ?
#
loop_
_entity_poly.entity_id
_entity_poly.type
_entity_poly.pdbx_seq_one_letter_code
_entity_poly.pdbx_strand_id
1 'polypeptide(L)'
;MRNIILLSILAGAGLALVGYFVWLVIRALFEVYRSWRLGQELVALRSEVTDWRTRRAAANQDRLNTGCKHQFEDGPGALLRRVCRHCGLEAERTSEECDHRWRQLDSPVPRSACDTCGQEIEGALGIPYNHELAVADLNTTANPKEA
;
A
#
# COMPACT_ATOMS: atom_id res chain seq x y z
N MET A 1 -22.76 44.75 -43.63
CA MET A 1 -23.18 44.00 -42.42
C MET A 1 -22.62 42.58 -42.37
N ARG A 2 -22.80 41.73 -43.41
CA ARG A 2 -22.30 40.33 -43.43
C ARG A 2 -20.80 40.18 -43.09
N ASN A 3 -19.94 41.04 -43.64
CA ASN A 3 -18.49 40.95 -43.40
C ASN A 3 -18.10 41.29 -41.96
N ILE A 4 -18.85 42.17 -41.28
CA ILE A 4 -18.58 42.56 -39.88
C ILE A 4 -18.89 41.38 -38.94
N ILE A 5 -19.99 40.68 -39.19
CA ILE A 5 -20.39 39.50 -38.41
C ILE A 5 -19.37 38.36 -38.56
N LEU A 6 -18.84 38.14 -39.77
CA LEU A 6 -17.81 37.12 -39.99
C LEU A 6 -16.50 37.45 -39.26
N LEU A 7 -16.08 38.72 -39.27
CA LEU A 7 -14.87 39.15 -38.56
C LEU A 7 -15.02 39.00 -37.04
N SER A 8 -16.19 39.28 -36.46
CA SER A 8 -16.42 39.10 -35.03
C SER A 8 -16.40 37.62 -34.62
N ILE A 9 -16.93 36.72 -35.46
CA ILE A 9 -16.90 35.28 -35.19
C ILE A 9 -15.46 34.75 -35.24
N LEU A 10 -14.68 35.17 -36.24
CA LEU A 10 -13.26 34.81 -36.34
C LEU A 10 -12.45 35.31 -35.14
N ALA A 11 -12.68 36.55 -34.70
CA ALA A 11 -12.04 37.10 -33.52
C ALA A 11 -12.42 36.33 -32.24
N GLY A 12 -13.70 35.99 -32.08
CA GLY A 12 -14.19 35.19 -30.96
C GLY A 12 -13.59 33.78 -30.93
N ALA A 13 -13.52 33.11 -32.08
CA ALA A 13 -12.90 31.79 -32.20
C ALA A 13 -11.40 31.84 -31.89
N GLY A 14 -10.70 32.88 -32.34
CA GLY A 14 -9.29 33.11 -32.02
C GLY A 14 -9.06 33.27 -30.52
N LEU A 15 -9.88 34.09 -29.85
CA LEU A 15 -9.82 34.27 -28.40
C LEU A 15 -10.12 32.97 -27.63
N ALA A 16 -11.11 32.20 -28.08
CA ALA A 16 -11.44 30.91 -27.46
C ALA A 16 -10.28 29.91 -27.58
N LEU A 17 -9.61 29.85 -28.74
CA LEU A 17 -8.44 29.00 -28.94
C LEU A 17 -7.28 29.42 -28.03
N VAL A 18 -6.98 30.72 -27.96
CA VAL A 18 -5.93 31.23 -27.06
C VAL A 18 -6.26 30.89 -25.60
N GLY A 19 -7.51 31.12 -25.17
CA GLY A 19 -7.96 30.76 -23.82
C GLY A 19 -7.82 29.26 -23.53
N TYR A 20 -8.16 28.41 -24.50
CA TYR A 20 -8.00 26.96 -24.37
C TYR A 20 -6.54 26.54 -24.24
N PHE A 21 -5.63 27.13 -25.03
CA PHE A 21 -4.19 26.88 -24.92
C PHE A 21 -3.63 27.31 -23.56
N VAL A 22 -4.02 28.50 -23.07
CA VAL A 22 -3.62 28.98 -21.75
C VAL A 22 -4.10 28.02 -20.66
N TRP A 23 -5.35 27.55 -20.76
CA TRP A 23 -5.90 26.58 -19.82
C TRP A 23 -5.14 25.25 -19.82
N LEU A 24 -4.77 24.73 -21.01
CA LEU A 24 -3.96 23.52 -21.12
C LEU A 24 -2.59 23.66 -20.44
N VAL A 25 -1.92 24.80 -20.63
CA VAL A 25 -0.62 25.07 -20.00
C VAL A 25 -0.76 25.12 -18.47
N ILE A 26 -1.77 25.83 -17.96
CA ILE A 26 -2.03 25.89 -16.52
C ILE A 26 -2.31 24.49 -15.96
N ARG A 27 -3.12 23.70 -16.65
CA ARG A 27 -3.43 22.33 -16.24
C ARG A 27 -2.18 21.44 -16.21
N ALA A 28 -1.35 21.49 -17.25
CA ALA A 28 -0.11 20.71 -17.31
C ALA A 28 0.85 21.08 -16.17
N LEU A 29 1.02 22.39 -15.90
CA LEU A 29 1.82 22.86 -14.77
C LEU A 29 1.27 22.37 -13.42
N PHE A 30 -0.05 22.37 -13.26
CA PHE A 30 -0.69 21.88 -12.04
C PHE A 30 -0.48 20.38 -11.83
N GLU A 31 -0.58 19.57 -12.88
CA GLU A 31 -0.34 18.12 -12.83
C GLU A 31 1.13 17.80 -12.49
N VAL A 32 2.08 18.53 -13.06
CA VAL A 32 3.52 18.41 -12.73
C VAL A 32 3.77 18.81 -11.27
N TYR A 33 3.21 19.93 -10.83
CA TYR A 33 3.35 20.40 -9.44
C TYR A 33 2.78 19.38 -8.44
N ARG A 34 1.58 18.85 -8.71
CA ARG A 34 0.95 17.83 -7.88
C ARG A 34 1.80 16.56 -7.80
N SER A 35 2.29 16.08 -8.94
CA SER A 35 3.16 14.89 -9.01
C SER A 35 4.46 15.10 -8.24
N TRP A 36 5.09 16.27 -8.39
CA TRP A 36 6.31 16.61 -7.66
C TRP A 36 6.09 16.66 -6.15
N ARG A 37 4.99 17.29 -5.69
CA ARG A 37 4.63 17.36 -4.27
C ARG A 37 4.40 15.97 -3.67
N LEU A 38 3.64 15.12 -4.35
CA LEU A 38 3.42 13.74 -3.91
C LEU A 38 4.73 12.94 -3.86
N GLY A 39 5.64 13.18 -4.81
CA GLY A 39 6.97 12.59 -4.80
C GLY A 39 7.79 12.98 -3.56
N GLN A 40 7.73 14.25 -3.14
CA GLN A 40 8.39 14.73 -1.93
C GLN A 40 7.82 14.07 -0.67
N GLU A 41 6.50 13.94 -0.58
CA GLU A 41 5.82 13.28 0.55
C GLU A 41 6.21 11.79 0.65
N LEU A 42 6.33 11.10 -0.49
CA LEU A 42 6.80 9.71 -0.53
C LEU A 42 8.27 9.55 -0.11
N VAL A 43 9.14 10.48 -0.51
CA VAL A 43 10.56 10.47 -0.09
C VAL A 43 10.68 10.68 1.41
N ALA A 44 9.91 11.62 1.98
CA ALA A 44 9.86 11.85 3.42
C ALA A 44 9.43 10.59 4.19
N LEU A 45 8.32 9.97 3.80
CA LEU A 45 7.84 8.72 4.41
C LEU A 45 8.85 7.58 4.29
N ARG A 46 9.50 7.45 3.12
CA ARG A 46 10.51 6.42 2.91
C ARG A 46 11.70 6.61 3.86
N SER A 47 12.13 7.85 4.07
CA SER A 47 13.22 8.17 4.99
C SER A 47 12.86 7.85 6.45
N GLU A 48 11.62 8.14 6.88
CA GLU A 48 11.13 7.81 8.21
C GLU A 48 11.10 6.29 8.45
N VAL A 49 10.63 5.52 7.46
CA VAL A 49 10.60 4.05 7.55
C VAL A 49 12.01 3.47 7.59
N THR A 50 12.95 3.98 6.78
CA THR A 50 14.34 3.51 6.84
C THR A 50 14.97 3.82 8.18
N ASP A 51 14.73 5.02 8.74
CA ASP A 51 15.23 5.42 10.06
C ASP A 51 14.64 4.58 11.18
N TRP A 52 13.35 4.26 11.11
CA TRP A 52 12.71 3.39 12.09
C TRP A 52 13.28 1.96 12.02
N ARG A 53 13.51 1.44 10.82
CA ARG A 53 14.12 0.11 10.63
C ARG A 53 15.55 0.06 11.15
N THR A 54 16.37 1.07 10.86
CA THR A 54 17.77 1.12 11.34
C THR A 54 17.83 1.23 12.86
N ARG A 55 16.98 2.07 13.48
CA ARG A 55 16.86 2.14 14.95
C ARG A 55 16.42 0.83 15.58
N ARG A 56 15.46 0.14 14.95
CA ARG A 56 14.96 -1.16 15.42
C ARG A 56 16.02 -2.25 15.28
N ALA A 57 16.77 -2.25 14.17
CA ALA A 57 17.89 -3.16 13.96
C ALA A 57 18.99 -2.95 15.01
N ALA A 58 19.38 -1.69 15.27
CA ALA A 58 20.34 -1.36 16.31
C ALA A 58 19.86 -1.81 17.71
N ALA A 59 18.61 -1.50 18.07
CA ALA A 59 18.03 -1.92 19.34
C ALA A 59 17.93 -3.45 19.48
N ASN A 60 17.67 -4.17 18.38
CA ASN A 60 17.71 -5.63 18.36
C ASN A 60 19.13 -6.15 18.54
N GLN A 61 20.13 -5.54 17.88
CA GLN A 61 21.53 -5.93 18.03
C GLN A 61 22.03 -5.73 19.46
N ASP A 62 21.66 -4.63 20.11
CA ASP A 62 21.96 -4.39 21.54
C ASP A 62 21.33 -5.46 22.44
N ARG A 63 20.12 -5.93 22.11
CA ARG A 63 19.43 -7.00 22.86
C ARG A 63 20.04 -8.38 22.60
N LEU A 64 20.54 -8.67 21.40
CA LEU A 64 21.26 -9.92 21.10
C LEU A 64 22.56 -10.02 21.93
N ASN A 65 23.22 -8.89 22.20
CA ASN A 65 24.46 -8.82 23.00
C ASN A 65 24.25 -9.15 24.50
N THR A 66 23.02 -9.32 24.97
CA THR A 66 22.73 -9.67 26.38
C THR A 66 22.97 -11.16 26.73
N GLY A 67 23.33 -12.00 25.74
CA GLY A 67 23.59 -13.43 25.97
C GLY A 67 22.34 -14.26 26.27
N CYS A 68 21.15 -13.72 25.97
CA CYS A 68 19.88 -14.41 26.14
C CYS A 68 19.77 -15.59 25.15
N LYS A 69 19.48 -16.80 25.65
CA LYS A 69 19.05 -17.92 24.79
C LYS A 69 17.63 -17.63 24.32
N HIS A 70 17.50 -16.94 23.19
CA HIS A 70 16.20 -16.50 22.67
C HIS A 70 15.23 -17.67 22.53
N GLN A 71 14.21 -17.72 23.37
CA GLN A 71 13.05 -18.60 23.22
C GLN A 71 11.89 -17.76 22.72
N PHE A 72 11.57 -17.92 21.44
CA PHE A 72 10.34 -17.40 20.86
C PHE A 72 9.27 -18.46 21.11
N GLU A 73 8.32 -18.16 22.00
CA GLU A 73 7.22 -19.08 22.25
C GLU A 73 6.23 -19.05 21.08
N ASP A 74 6.03 -20.19 20.43
CA ASP A 74 4.94 -20.41 19.50
C ASP A 74 3.67 -20.71 20.33
N GLY A 75 3.01 -19.67 20.82
CA GLY A 75 1.72 -19.80 21.49
C GLY A 75 0.61 -20.18 20.49
N PRO A 76 -0.33 -21.08 20.85
CA PRO A 76 -1.48 -21.37 19.99
C PRO A 76 -2.35 -20.11 19.85
N GLY A 77 -2.49 -19.59 18.62
CA GLY A 77 -3.24 -18.35 18.31
C GLY A 77 -2.38 -17.12 18.00
N ALA A 78 -1.15 -17.30 17.49
CA ALA A 78 -0.18 -16.24 17.22
C ALA A 78 -0.55 -15.29 16.06
N LEU A 79 -1.61 -14.50 16.24
CA LEU A 79 -1.79 -13.21 15.55
C LEU A 79 -0.84 -12.13 16.11
N LEU A 80 -0.28 -12.37 17.30
CA LEU A 80 0.55 -11.41 18.02
C LEU A 80 2.03 -11.73 17.80
N ARG A 81 2.79 -10.66 17.51
CA ARG A 81 4.25 -10.61 17.32
C ARG A 81 4.96 -11.64 18.20
N ARG A 82 5.76 -12.55 17.60
CA ARG A 82 6.55 -13.54 18.34
C ARG A 82 7.65 -12.82 19.11
N VAL A 83 7.42 -12.53 20.39
CA VAL A 83 8.36 -11.76 21.23
C VAL A 83 9.00 -12.69 22.24
N CYS A 84 10.34 -12.70 22.34
CA CYS A 84 11.03 -13.39 23.41
C CYS A 84 10.63 -12.78 24.76
N ARG A 85 10.06 -13.57 25.68
CA ARG A 85 9.60 -13.10 27.00
C ARG A 85 10.72 -12.49 27.85
N HIS A 86 11.96 -12.91 27.61
CA HIS A 86 13.09 -12.55 28.46
C HIS A 86 13.79 -11.25 28.02
N CYS A 87 13.83 -10.95 26.72
CA CYS A 87 14.54 -9.80 26.18
C CYS A 87 13.69 -8.89 25.29
N GLY A 88 12.40 -9.21 25.09
CA GLY A 88 11.47 -8.40 24.31
C GLY A 88 11.79 -8.35 22.81
N LEU A 89 12.69 -9.20 22.32
CA LEU A 89 13.08 -9.25 20.92
C LEU A 89 11.93 -9.84 20.11
N GLU A 90 11.47 -9.15 19.08
CA GLU A 90 10.51 -9.69 18.14
C GLU A 90 11.25 -10.54 17.10
N ALA A 91 10.78 -11.77 16.85
CA ALA A 91 11.29 -12.58 15.77
C ALA A 91 11.06 -11.83 14.44
N GLU A 92 12.08 -11.83 13.59
CA GLU A 92 11.98 -11.29 12.25
C GLU A 92 10.88 -12.07 11.52
N ARG A 93 9.83 -11.37 11.07
CA ARG A 93 8.88 -11.95 10.11
C ARG A 93 9.71 -12.16 8.84
N THR A 94 10.06 -13.40 8.54
CA THR A 94 10.61 -13.76 7.25
C THR A 94 9.57 -13.34 6.23
N SER A 95 9.83 -12.23 5.53
CA SER A 95 8.98 -11.73 4.44
C SER A 95 9.11 -12.61 3.19
N GLU A 96 9.86 -13.69 3.28
CA GLU A 96 9.98 -14.68 2.23
C GLU A 96 8.64 -15.39 2.08
N GLU A 97 8.15 -15.38 0.85
CA GLU A 97 6.98 -16.10 0.39
C GLU A 97 7.15 -17.55 0.82
N CYS A 98 6.30 -18.00 1.74
CA CYS A 98 6.46 -19.32 2.30
C CYS A 98 5.93 -20.35 1.30
N ASP A 99 6.83 -20.97 0.54
CA ASP A 99 6.54 -22.00 -0.49
C ASP A 99 6.04 -23.34 0.09
N HIS A 100 5.78 -23.41 1.39
CA HIS A 100 5.28 -24.61 2.04
C HIS A 100 3.78 -24.82 1.79
N ARG A 101 3.29 -26.03 2.11
CA ARG A 101 1.86 -26.35 2.03
C ARG A 101 1.08 -25.56 3.08
N TRP A 102 0.06 -24.84 2.62
CA TRP A 102 -0.88 -24.11 3.45
C TRP A 102 -2.15 -24.92 3.69
N ARG A 103 -2.59 -24.98 4.95
CA ARG A 103 -3.90 -25.50 5.34
C ARG A 103 -4.84 -24.36 5.72
N GLN A 104 -6.11 -24.50 5.39
CA GLN A 104 -7.14 -23.56 5.82
C GLN A 104 -7.45 -23.79 7.30
N LEU A 105 -7.51 -22.71 8.08
CA LEU A 105 -7.96 -22.76 9.47
C LEU A 105 -9.46 -22.49 9.53
N ASP A 106 -10.13 -23.21 10.43
CA ASP A 106 -11.55 -23.02 10.70
C ASP A 106 -11.73 -21.80 11.61
N SER A 107 -12.01 -20.65 11.01
CA SER A 107 -12.11 -19.36 11.70
C SER A 107 -13.18 -18.51 11.02
N PRO A 108 -13.91 -17.65 11.77
CA PRO A 108 -14.91 -16.75 11.19
C PRO A 108 -14.34 -15.76 10.17
N VAL A 109 -13.02 -15.53 10.19
CA VAL A 109 -12.27 -14.78 9.17
C VAL A 109 -11.43 -15.80 8.40
N PRO A 110 -11.35 -15.75 7.05
CA PRO A 110 -10.53 -16.68 6.29
C PRO A 110 -9.08 -16.55 6.73
N ARG A 111 -8.54 -17.64 7.27
CA ARG A 111 -7.15 -17.72 7.74
C ARG A 111 -6.52 -19.00 7.22
N SER A 112 -5.23 -18.95 6.94
CA SER A 112 -4.45 -20.11 6.52
C SER A 112 -3.17 -20.22 7.35
N ALA A 113 -2.76 -21.46 7.58
CA ALA A 113 -1.56 -21.80 8.34
C ALA A 113 -0.63 -22.67 7.49
N CYS A 114 0.66 -22.37 7.52
CA CYS A 114 1.71 -23.19 6.93
C CYS A 114 1.93 -24.45 7.78
N ASP A 115 1.83 -25.63 7.19
CA ASP A 115 1.99 -26.92 7.90
C ASP A 115 3.41 -27.13 8.44
N THR A 116 4.41 -26.57 7.75
CA THR A 116 5.84 -26.79 8.06
C THR A 116 6.40 -25.78 9.06
N CYS A 117 6.00 -24.52 8.93
CA CYS A 117 6.58 -23.38 9.63
C CYS A 117 5.65 -22.75 10.66
N GLY A 118 4.37 -23.16 10.67
CA GLY A 118 3.36 -22.64 11.60
C GLY A 118 3.04 -21.17 11.39
N GLN A 119 3.42 -20.57 10.26
CA GLN A 119 3.06 -19.20 9.91
C GLN A 119 1.55 -19.15 9.61
N GLU A 120 0.83 -18.26 10.28
CA GLU A 120 -0.58 -18.02 10.02
C GLU A 120 -0.75 -16.66 9.33
N ILE A 121 -1.56 -16.62 8.27
CA ILE A 121 -1.93 -15.38 7.58
C ILE A 121 -3.46 -15.27 7.53
N GLU A 122 -3.95 -14.03 7.53
CA GLU A 122 -5.32 -13.73 7.15
C GLU A 122 -5.41 -13.79 5.63
N GLY A 123 -6.29 -14.64 5.12
CA GLY A 123 -6.36 -15.03 3.72
C GLY A 123 -6.44 -16.54 3.52
N ALA A 124 -6.76 -16.95 2.29
CA ALA A 124 -6.98 -18.36 1.96
C ALA A 124 -5.73 -18.99 1.35
N LEU A 125 -5.36 -20.18 1.84
CA LEU A 125 -4.30 -21.02 1.26
C LEU A 125 -2.96 -20.30 0.96
N GLY A 126 -2.46 -19.48 1.87
CA GLY A 126 -1.17 -18.79 1.66
C GLY A 126 -1.26 -17.50 0.85
N ILE A 127 -2.44 -17.13 0.37
CA ILE A 127 -2.69 -15.84 -0.28
C ILE A 127 -3.09 -14.84 0.80
N PRO A 128 -2.28 -13.79 1.08
CA PRO A 128 -2.64 -12.78 2.06
C PRO A 128 -3.89 -12.01 1.60
N TYR A 129 -4.79 -11.74 2.53
CA TYR A 129 -5.98 -10.94 2.29
C TYR A 129 -5.56 -9.51 1.96
N ASN A 130 -5.62 -9.13 0.68
CA ASN A 130 -5.41 -7.76 0.28
C ASN A 130 -6.74 -7.00 0.39
N HIS A 131 -6.82 -6.11 1.37
CA HIS A 131 -8.01 -5.30 1.61
C HIS A 131 -8.40 -4.43 0.40
N GLU A 132 -7.45 -4.12 -0.49
CA GLU A 132 -7.70 -3.37 -1.72
C GLU A 132 -8.40 -4.21 -2.80
N LEU A 133 -8.10 -5.51 -2.91
CA LEU A 133 -8.75 -6.42 -3.86
C LEU A 133 -10.19 -6.74 -3.45
N ALA A 134 -10.45 -6.89 -2.15
CA ALA A 134 -11.79 -7.18 -1.63
C ALA A 134 -12.78 -6.01 -1.85
N VAL A 135 -12.30 -4.76 -1.86
CA VAL A 135 -13.14 -3.58 -2.14
C VAL A 135 -13.40 -3.43 -3.65
N ALA A 136 -12.48 -3.89 -4.50
CA ALA A 136 -12.68 -3.89 -5.96
C ALA A 136 -13.81 -4.84 -6.39
N ASP A 137 -13.92 -6.01 -5.77
CA ASP A 137 -14.99 -6.99 -6.07
C ASP A 137 -16.39 -6.56 -5.58
N LEU A 138 -16.46 -5.68 -4.56
CA LEU A 138 -17.74 -5.12 -4.12
C LEU A 138 -18.26 -4.01 -5.06
N ASN A 139 -17.34 -3.27 -5.72
CA ASN A 139 -17.71 -2.20 -6.66
C ASN A 139 -18.05 -2.69 -8.08
N THR A 140 -17.76 -3.95 -8.43
CA THR A 140 -18.09 -4.53 -9.75
C THR A 140 -19.47 -5.16 -9.84
N THR A 141 -20.26 -5.16 -8.77
CA THR A 141 -21.71 -5.49 -8.83
C THR A 141 -22.56 -4.27 -9.25
N ALA A 142 -22.08 -3.51 -10.23
CA ALA A 142 -22.92 -2.56 -10.96
C ALA A 142 -23.98 -3.36 -11.74
N ASN A 143 -25.19 -3.33 -11.20
CA ASN A 143 -26.45 -3.87 -11.72
C ASN A 143 -26.55 -3.82 -13.27
N PRO A 144 -26.61 -4.96 -13.99
CA PRO A 144 -26.73 -4.98 -15.45
C PRO A 144 -28.16 -4.70 -15.94
N LYS A 145 -28.94 -3.86 -15.24
CA LYS A 145 -30.33 -3.52 -15.56
C LYS A 145 -30.60 -2.02 -15.61
N GLU A 146 -29.77 -1.25 -16.29
CA GLU A 146 -30.19 0.02 -16.87
C GLU A 146 -29.55 0.14 -18.27
N ALA A 147 -30.27 -0.43 -19.24
CA ALA A 147 -30.10 -0.20 -20.68
C ALA A 147 -31.43 0.32 -21.23
#